data_AF-A0A7V7F553-F1
#
_entry.id   AF-A0A7V7F553-F1
#
_cell.length_a   1.000
_cell.length_b   1.000
_cell.length_c   1.000
_cell.angle_alpha   90.00
_cell.angle_beta   90.00
_cell.angle_gamma   90.00
#
_symmetry.space_group_name_H-M   'P 1'
#
loop_
_entity.id
_entity.type
_entity.pdbx_description
1 polymer ?
#
loop_
_entity_poly.entity_id
_entity_poly.type
_entity_poly.pdbx_seq_one_letter_code
_entity_poly.pdbx_strand_id
1 'polypeptide(L)'
;MPDILARQALTANQKFRPFAESQRNWRFRRCPYPRGLYTILVRTTGAAGNVFHSVLIGTTEVVQRGETQVGGTDGISPVPQTTPAHQFYASAGDEIDLLIEETAGATPSVMVWANVEPA
;
A
#
# COMPACT_ATOMS: atom_id res chain seq x y z
N MET A 1 7.47 -1.22 16.76
CA MET A 1 6.64 -0.40 15.86
C MET A 1 5.79 -1.36 15.06
N PRO A 2 4.47 -1.15 14.92
CA PRO A 2 3.62 -2.04 14.13
C PRO A 2 4.04 -2.02 12.66
N ASP A 3 4.21 -3.20 12.09
CA ASP A 3 4.40 -3.40 10.66
C ASP A 3 3.44 -4.47 10.15
N ILE A 4 3.17 -4.44 8.85
CA ILE A 4 2.35 -5.41 8.17
C ILE A 4 2.96 -5.77 6.83
N LEU A 5 2.76 -7.03 6.45
CA LEU A 5 2.97 -7.52 5.11
C LEU A 5 1.63 -7.97 4.55
N ALA A 6 1.25 -7.45 3.39
CA ALA A 6 0.08 -7.91 2.65
C ALA A 6 0.53 -8.44 1.29
N ARG A 7 -0.08 -9.55 0.87
CA ARG A 7 0.04 -10.08 -0.48
C ARG A 7 -1.33 -10.39 -1.03
N GLN A 8 -1.57 -10.09 -2.30
CA GLN A 8 -2.82 -10.39 -2.97
C GLN A 8 -2.55 -10.68 -4.44
N ALA A 9 -3.05 -11.82 -4.93
CA ALA A 9 -3.21 -12.04 -6.37
C ALA A 9 -4.46 -11.28 -6.82
N LEU A 10 -4.29 -10.29 -7.68
CA LEU A 10 -5.40 -9.50 -8.18
C LEU A 10 -6.14 -10.28 -9.27
N THR A 11 -7.46 -10.09 -9.33
CA THR A 11 -8.27 -10.45 -10.49
C THR A 11 -8.28 -9.30 -11.49
N ALA A 12 -8.66 -9.59 -12.73
CA ALA A 12 -8.80 -8.59 -13.78
C ALA A 12 -9.67 -7.39 -13.34
N ASN A 13 -9.17 -6.18 -13.55
CA ASN A 13 -9.79 -4.90 -13.20
C ASN A 13 -10.14 -4.73 -11.72
N GLN A 14 -9.47 -5.47 -10.83
CA GLN A 14 -9.76 -5.43 -9.40
C GLN A 14 -9.27 -4.14 -8.74
N LYS A 15 -10.10 -3.60 -7.85
CA LYS A 15 -9.68 -2.64 -6.82
C LYS A 15 -9.44 -3.35 -5.51
N PHE A 16 -8.28 -3.13 -4.91
CA PHE A 16 -7.86 -3.76 -3.67
C PHE A 16 -7.44 -2.71 -2.64
N ARG A 17 -7.94 -2.86 -1.41
CA ARG A 17 -7.60 -2.02 -0.27
C ARG A 17 -7.08 -2.90 0.87
N PRO A 18 -5.76 -3.02 1.07
CA PRO A 18 -5.18 -3.92 2.05
C PRO A 18 -5.50 -3.56 3.50
N PHE A 19 -5.92 -2.31 3.77
CA PHE A 19 -6.25 -1.83 5.11
C PHE A 19 -7.77 -1.74 5.37
N ALA A 20 -8.60 -2.18 4.42
CA ALA A 20 -10.06 -2.16 4.60
C ALA A 20 -10.49 -3.07 5.76
N GLU A 21 -11.66 -2.78 6.36
CA GLU A 21 -12.22 -3.54 7.49
C GLU A 21 -12.43 -5.04 7.19
N SER A 22 -12.60 -5.39 5.92
CA SER A 22 -12.70 -6.78 5.45
C SER A 22 -11.36 -7.53 5.45
N GLN A 23 -10.24 -6.85 5.68
CA GLN A 23 -8.90 -7.42 5.65
C GLN A 23 -8.38 -7.68 7.06
N ARG A 24 -7.47 -8.64 7.19
CA ARG A 24 -6.80 -8.95 8.47
C ARG A 24 -6.00 -7.77 9.02
N ASN A 25 -5.54 -6.89 8.13
CA ASN A 25 -4.69 -5.73 8.45
C ASN A 25 -5.50 -4.45 8.73
N TRP A 26 -6.81 -4.55 8.96
CA TRP A 26 -7.71 -3.41 9.13
C TRP A 26 -7.28 -2.42 10.23
N ARG A 27 -6.57 -2.91 11.27
CA ARG A 27 -6.08 -2.05 12.36
C ARG A 27 -5.08 -1.01 11.88
N PHE A 28 -4.40 -1.26 10.77
CA PHE A 28 -3.41 -0.34 10.17
C PHE A 28 -4.05 0.89 9.53
N ARG A 29 -5.37 0.86 9.31
CA ARG A 29 -6.16 1.98 8.77
C ARG A 29 -6.16 3.20 9.68
N ARG A 30 -5.89 3.06 10.98
CA ARG A 30 -5.93 4.18 11.93
C ARG A 30 -4.56 4.40 12.55
N CYS A 31 -4.12 5.65 12.59
CA CYS A 31 -2.87 5.99 13.27
C CYS A 31 -2.98 5.77 14.79
N PRO A 32 -2.13 4.90 15.39
CA PRO A 32 -2.19 4.60 16.81
C PRO A 32 -1.44 5.61 17.69
N TYR A 33 -0.64 6.50 17.10
CA TYR A 33 0.23 7.44 17.81
C TYR A 33 -0.31 8.87 17.71
N PRO A 34 -0.01 9.76 18.68
CA PRO A 34 -0.30 11.20 18.57
C PRO A 34 0.17 11.79 17.24
N ARG A 35 1.35 11.36 16.81
CA ARG A 35 1.92 11.60 15.48
C ARG A 35 2.69 10.36 15.05
N GLY A 36 2.35 9.81 13.88
CA GLY A 36 2.98 8.63 13.32
C GLY A 36 3.64 8.92 11.98
N LEU A 37 4.89 8.49 11.80
CA LEU A 37 5.55 8.41 10.50
C LEU A 37 5.16 7.08 9.85
N TYR A 38 4.43 7.15 8.74
CA TYR A 38 4.11 6.00 7.92
C TYR A 38 5.18 5.81 6.85
N THR A 39 5.56 4.55 6.63
CA THR A 39 6.35 4.14 5.48
C THR A 39 5.60 3.05 4.74
N ILE A 40 5.27 3.27 3.47
CA ILE A 40 4.55 2.31 2.62
C ILE A 40 5.38 1.98 1.40
N LEU A 41 5.59 0.70 1.15
CA LEU A 41 6.23 0.15 -0.04
C LEU A 41 5.23 -0.74 -0.78
N VAL A 42 5.05 -0.51 -2.07
CA VAL A 42 4.15 -1.30 -2.93
C VAL A 42 4.89 -1.73 -4.19
N ARG A 43 4.84 -3.02 -4.50
CA ARG A 43 5.37 -3.58 -5.75
C ARG A 43 4.40 -4.57 -6.37
N THR A 44 4.54 -4.81 -7.66
CA THR A 44 3.72 -5.77 -8.40
C THR A 44 4.57 -6.73 -9.24
N THR A 45 4.07 -7.95 -9.45
CA THR A 45 4.58 -8.90 -10.45
C THR A 45 4.06 -8.60 -11.86
N GLY A 46 3.16 -7.62 -12.02
CA GLY A 46 2.60 -7.21 -13.30
C GLY A 46 3.59 -6.47 -14.19
N ALA A 47 3.21 -6.28 -15.46
CA ALA A 47 3.93 -5.41 -16.38
C ALA A 47 3.70 -3.92 -16.04
N ALA A 48 4.57 -3.06 -16.57
CA ALA A 48 4.44 -1.61 -16.40
C ALA A 48 3.08 -1.13 -16.95
N GLY A 49 2.43 -0.21 -16.23
CA GLY A 49 1.09 0.28 -16.57
C GLY A 49 -0.07 -0.67 -16.20
N ASN A 50 0.17 -1.87 -15.65
CA ASN A 50 -0.95 -2.76 -15.29
C ASN A 50 -1.60 -2.36 -13.96
N VAL A 51 -0.79 -1.98 -12.98
CA VAL A 51 -1.23 -1.73 -11.61
C VAL A 51 -0.88 -0.31 -11.18
N PHE A 52 -1.88 0.41 -10.69
CA PHE A 52 -1.75 1.75 -10.12
C PHE A 52 -2.00 1.70 -8.62
N HIS A 53 -1.40 2.63 -7.87
CA HIS A 53 -1.72 2.82 -6.47
C HIS A 53 -1.86 4.30 -6.11
N SER A 54 -2.61 4.55 -5.04
CA SER A 54 -2.78 5.87 -4.42
C SER A 54 -2.84 5.71 -2.91
N VAL A 55 -2.37 6.73 -2.19
CA VAL A 55 -2.35 6.75 -0.72
C VAL A 55 -3.06 7.99 -0.23
N LEU A 56 -4.07 7.79 0.60
CA LEU A 56 -4.87 8.84 1.20
C LEU A 56 -4.73 8.83 2.72
N ILE A 57 -4.67 10.02 3.31
CA ILE A 57 -4.82 10.25 4.75
C ILE A 57 -6.02 11.17 4.96
N GLY A 58 -7.11 10.64 5.49
CA GLY A 58 -8.36 11.39 5.64
C GLY A 58 -8.82 11.95 4.30
N THR A 59 -8.73 13.27 4.13
CA THR A 59 -9.08 13.98 2.89
C THR A 59 -7.88 14.37 2.01
N THR A 60 -6.65 14.07 2.44
CA THR A 60 -5.43 14.45 1.75
C THR A 60 -4.86 13.28 0.96
N GLU A 61 -4.62 13.47 -0.33
CA GLU A 61 -3.89 12.51 -1.14
C GLU A 61 -2.39 12.73 -0.98
N VAL A 62 -1.71 11.78 -0.34
CA VAL A 62 -0.24 11.77 -0.18
C VAL A 62 0.42 11.36 -1.47
N VAL A 63 -0.12 10.31 -2.08
CA VAL A 63 0.33 9.77 -3.35
C VAL A 63 -0.85 9.84 -4.29
N GLN A 64 -0.75 10.79 -5.21
CA GLN A 64 -1.61 10.85 -6.39
C GLN A 64 -1.50 9.52 -7.14
N ARG A 65 -2.58 9.12 -7.82
CA ARG A 65 -2.61 7.87 -8.59
C ARG A 65 -1.38 7.73 -9.49
N GLY A 66 -0.54 6.75 -9.19
CA GLY A 66 0.74 6.53 -9.87
C GLY A 66 0.97 5.06 -10.19
N GLU A 67 1.88 4.79 -11.13
CA GLU A 67 2.26 3.43 -11.48
C GLU A 67 2.92 2.73 -10.29
N THR A 68 2.58 1.47 -10.09
CA THR A 68 3.20 0.63 -9.07
C THR A 68 4.52 0.08 -9.58
N GLN A 69 5.54 0.06 -8.71
CA GLN A 69 6.85 -0.49 -9.07
C GLN A 69 6.75 -1.95 -9.52
N VAL A 70 7.33 -2.24 -10.68
CA VAL A 70 7.37 -3.58 -11.30
C VAL A 70 8.61 -4.38 -10.89
N GLY A 71 8.73 -5.62 -11.34
CA GLY A 71 9.84 -6.51 -10.96
C GLY A 71 9.60 -7.24 -9.63
N GLY A 72 8.32 -7.37 -9.26
CA GLY A 72 7.84 -8.24 -8.20
C GLY A 72 8.20 -9.71 -8.41
N THR A 73 8.59 -10.41 -7.34
CA THR A 73 8.50 -11.87 -7.24
C THR A 73 7.46 -12.19 -6.20
N ASP A 74 6.41 -12.91 -6.57
CA ASP A 74 5.31 -13.22 -5.63
C ASP A 74 5.83 -13.85 -4.33
N GLY A 75 5.27 -13.43 -3.21
CA GLY A 75 5.68 -13.86 -1.87
C GLY A 75 6.95 -13.20 -1.33
N ILE A 76 7.68 -12.40 -2.12
CA ILE A 76 8.86 -11.66 -1.64
C ILE A 76 8.46 -10.26 -1.19
N SER A 77 8.78 -9.95 0.07
CA SER A 77 8.52 -8.63 0.65
C SER A 77 9.20 -7.51 -0.15
N PRO A 78 8.53 -6.36 -0.34
CA PRO A 78 9.18 -5.16 -0.85
C PRO A 78 10.29 -4.69 0.10
N VAL A 79 11.38 -4.15 -0.46
CA VAL A 79 12.47 -3.55 0.31
C VAL A 79 12.83 -2.18 -0.26
N PRO A 80 13.29 -1.22 0.57
CA PRO A 80 13.56 0.14 0.11
C PRO A 80 14.59 0.26 -1.01
N GLN A 81 15.47 -0.74 -1.16
CA GLN A 81 16.51 -0.77 -2.20
C GLN A 81 15.95 -1.00 -3.61
N THR A 82 14.76 -1.62 -3.73
CA THR A 82 14.16 -1.99 -5.03
C THR A 82 12.74 -1.46 -5.20
N THR A 83 12.14 -0.93 -4.13
CA THR A 83 10.78 -0.40 -4.13
C THR A 83 10.78 0.99 -3.50
N PRO A 84 10.28 2.02 -4.21
CA PRO A 84 10.16 3.36 -3.66
C PRO A 84 9.39 3.37 -2.34
N ALA A 85 9.93 4.07 -1.35
CA ALA A 85 9.29 4.24 -0.05
C ALA A 85 8.46 5.53 -0.03
N HIS A 86 7.16 5.41 0.21
CA HIS A 86 6.27 6.55 0.41
C HIS A 86 6.21 6.86 1.91
N GLN A 87 6.79 7.99 2.31
CA GLN A 87 6.88 8.40 3.71
C GLN A 87 6.08 9.66 3.97
N PHE A 88 5.28 9.65 5.04
CA PHE A 88 4.42 10.77 5.41
C PHE A 88 4.03 10.71 6.88
N TYR A 89 3.65 11.87 7.43
CA TYR A 89 3.13 11.95 8.79
C TYR A 89 1.60 11.87 8.80
N ALA A 90 1.06 11.19 9.80
CA ALA A 90 -0.36 11.19 10.14
C ALA A 90 -0.55 11.50 11.62
N SER A 91 -1.68 12.12 11.97
CA SER A 91 -2.07 12.39 13.35
C SER A 91 -2.91 11.25 13.92
N ALA A 92 -3.02 11.21 15.26
CA ALA A 92 -3.81 10.18 15.94
C ALA A 92 -5.23 10.05 15.37
N GLY A 93 -5.60 8.82 15.02
CA GLY A 93 -6.93 8.49 14.51
C GLY A 93 -7.18 8.82 13.04
N ASP A 94 -6.23 9.45 12.34
CA ASP A 94 -6.32 9.65 10.89
C ASP A 94 -6.56 8.32 10.18
N GLU A 95 -7.36 8.38 9.11
CA GLU A 95 -7.66 7.22 8.27
C GLU A 95 -6.64 7.12 7.14
N ILE A 96 -5.92 6.00 7.09
CA ILE A 96 -4.97 5.70 6.03
C ILE A 96 -5.65 4.70 5.09
N ASP A 97 -5.89 5.12 3.85
CA ASP A 97 -6.33 4.23 2.77
C ASP A 97 -5.22 4.06 1.74
N LEU A 98 -4.99 2.81 1.34
CA LEU A 98 -4.13 2.45 0.23
C LEU A 98 -5.04 1.80 -0.80
N LEU A 99 -5.24 2.46 -1.92
CA LEU A 99 -6.00 1.90 -3.03
C LEU A 99 -5.03 1.40 -4.10
N ILE A 100 -5.18 0.14 -4.46
CA ILE A 100 -4.44 -0.52 -5.55
C ILE A 100 -5.45 -0.92 -6.61
N GLU A 101 -5.17 -0.61 -7.87
CA GLU A 101 -6.06 -0.86 -9.00
C GLU A 101 -5.32 -1.60 -10.12
N GLU A 102 -5.83 -2.76 -10.50
CA GLU A 102 -5.47 -3.41 -11.77
C GLU A 102 -6.32 -2.80 -12.89
N THR A 103 -5.70 -2.48 -14.03
CA THR A 103 -6.37 -1.75 -15.13
C THR A 103 -6.15 -2.36 -16.51
N ALA A 104 -5.27 -3.35 -16.64
CA ALA A 104 -4.94 -4.00 -17.90
C ALA A 104 -5.75 -5.29 -18.12
N GLY A 105 -6.67 -5.64 -17.21
CA GLY A 105 -7.40 -6.91 -17.26
C GLY A 105 -6.50 -8.12 -16.98
N ALA A 106 -5.33 -7.91 -16.37
CA ALA A 106 -4.38 -8.95 -16.00
C ALA A 106 -4.64 -9.48 -14.58
N THR A 107 -3.90 -10.52 -14.18
CA THR A 107 -3.98 -11.10 -12.83
C THR A 107 -2.62 -11.05 -12.10
N PRO A 108 -2.01 -9.87 -11.90
CA PRO A 108 -0.74 -9.76 -11.22
C PRO A 108 -0.89 -9.95 -9.70
N SER A 109 0.19 -10.36 -9.04
CA SER A 109 0.30 -10.28 -7.58
C SER A 109 0.84 -8.93 -7.15
N VAL A 110 0.32 -8.41 -6.04
CA VAL A 110 0.81 -7.20 -5.38
C VAL A 110 1.30 -7.53 -3.99
N MET A 111 2.43 -6.94 -3.63
CA MET A 111 3.03 -7.06 -2.31
C MET A 111 3.18 -5.69 -1.70
N VAL A 112 2.71 -5.57 -0.47
CA VAL A 112 2.70 -4.33 0.30
C VAL A 112 3.42 -4.59 1.60
N TRP A 113 4.38 -3.74 1.92
CA TRP A 113 4.90 -3.62 3.27
C TRP A 113 4.56 -2.23 3.78
N ALA A 114 4.01 -2.15 4.98
CA ALA A 114 3.70 -0.87 5.61
C ALA A 114 4.10 -0.91 7.09
N ASN A 115 4.63 0.21 7.56
CA ASN A 115 5.09 0.38 8.93
C ASN A 115 4.67 1.76 9.44
N VAL A 116 4.43 1.86 10.76
CA VAL A 116 4.14 3.12 11.44
C VAL A 116 5.00 3.26 12.69
N GLU A 117 5.66 4.40 12.81
CA GLU A 117 6.56 4.72 13.91
C GLU A 117 6.11 6.00 14.64
N PRO A 118 6.24 6.08 15.98
CA PRO A 118 6.01 7.33 16.68
C PRO A 118 7.05 8.38 16.26
N ALA A 119 6.60 9.60 16.00
CA ALA A 119 7.41 10.70 15.45
C ALA A 119 7.47 11.95 16.32
#